data_AF-A0A1Q7DVS3-F1
#
_entry.id   AF-A0A1Q7DVS3-F1
#
_cell.length_a   1.000
_cell.length_b   1.000
_cell.length_c   1.000
_cell.angle_alpha   90.00
_cell.angle_beta   90.00
_cell.angle_gamma   90.00
#
_symmetry.space_group_name_H-M   'P 1'
#
loop_
_entity.id
_entity.type
_entity.pdbx_description
1 polymer ?
#
loop_
_entity_poly.entity_id
_entity_poly.type
_entity_poly.pdbx_seq_one_letter_code
_entity_poly.pdbx_strand_id
1 'polypeptide(L)'
;MAMLKRLGAVLLAVGFLLPYSPDVRVIVSVWHNAAEVLFQGVPLLIGVAYVLHTFVPPLARFHQRRGPALHGVFRMVYFVLVGAYVATAAAGRADWPAAGPVLVALVITGALLYWGQGRGTKADRLPLLLLICGGVPTIAYFIETLRAGALAYGGWVFTAGYLVAVAGEVQGLRAAPRIAHGG
;
A
#
# COMPACT_ATOMS: atom_id res chain seq x y z
N MET A 1 8.16 -8.55 -16.86
CA MET A 1 7.38 -8.40 -15.61
C MET A 1 7.32 -9.76 -14.93
N ALA A 2 7.83 -9.91 -13.70
CA ALA A 2 7.79 -11.21 -13.01
C ALA A 2 6.33 -11.63 -12.72
N MET A 3 6.04 -12.94 -12.87
CA MET A 3 4.70 -13.53 -12.68
C MET A 3 4.05 -13.13 -11.34
N LEU A 4 4.88 -13.02 -10.29
CA LEU A 4 4.43 -12.66 -8.94
C LEU A 4 3.79 -11.26 -8.87
N LYS A 5 4.35 -10.27 -9.57
CA LYS A 5 3.81 -8.89 -9.60
C LYS A 5 2.40 -8.86 -10.21
N ARG A 6 2.22 -9.60 -11.31
CA ARG A 6 0.92 -9.70 -11.98
C ARG A 6 -0.11 -10.39 -11.10
N LEU A 7 0.27 -11.52 -10.49
CA LEU A 7 -0.63 -12.26 -9.61
C LEU A 7 -1.05 -11.43 -8.40
N GLY A 8 -0.10 -10.74 -7.76
CA GLY A 8 -0.39 -9.81 -6.66
C GLY A 8 -1.32 -8.67 -7.08
N ALA A 9 -1.09 -8.06 -8.24
CA ALA A 9 -1.95 -7.02 -8.77
C ALA A 9 -3.37 -7.51 -9.12
N VAL A 10 -3.52 -8.73 -9.65
CA VAL A 10 -4.86 -9.34 -9.88
C VAL A 10 -5.57 -9.55 -8.55
N LEU A 11 -4.90 -10.15 -7.56
CA LEU A 11 -5.50 -10.42 -6.25
C LEU A 11 -5.89 -9.12 -5.54
N LEU A 12 -5.07 -8.07 -5.63
CA LEU A 12 -5.41 -6.73 -5.14
C LEU A 12 -6.68 -6.20 -5.83
N ALA A 13 -6.73 -6.26 -7.16
CA ALA A 13 -7.87 -5.78 -7.94
C ALA A 13 -9.17 -6.51 -7.59
N VAL A 14 -9.10 -7.84 -7.46
CA VAL A 14 -10.22 -8.68 -7.03
C VAL A 14 -10.62 -8.35 -5.59
N GLY A 15 -9.63 -8.22 -4.69
CA GLY A 15 -9.83 -7.88 -3.29
C GLY A 15 -10.56 -6.56 -3.05
N PHE A 16 -10.36 -5.56 -3.92
CA PHE A 16 -11.10 -4.29 -3.85
C PHE A 16 -12.62 -4.45 -4.02
N LEU A 17 -13.05 -5.46 -4.77
CA LEU A 17 -14.45 -5.68 -5.16
C LEU A 17 -15.17 -6.68 -4.24
N LEU A 18 -14.40 -7.50 -3.52
CA LEU A 18 -14.91 -8.52 -2.62
C LEU A 18 -15.23 -7.93 -1.23
N PRO A 19 -16.15 -8.58 -0.47
CA PRO A 19 -16.44 -8.17 0.90
C PRO A 19 -15.22 -8.42 1.79
N TYR A 20 -14.74 -7.35 2.43
CA TYR A 20 -13.59 -7.35 3.34
C TYR A 20 -13.99 -7.86 4.74
N SER A 21 -15.16 -7.43 5.21
CA SER A 21 -15.86 -7.91 6.41
C SER A 21 -17.36 -7.97 6.11
N PRO A 22 -18.22 -8.50 7.01
CA PRO A 22 -19.68 -8.37 6.87
C PRO A 22 -20.03 -6.91 6.57
N ASP A 23 -20.80 -6.70 5.51
CA ASP A 23 -21.29 -5.39 5.01
C ASP A 23 -20.24 -4.39 4.50
N VAL A 24 -18.94 -4.71 4.50
CA VAL A 24 -17.87 -3.80 4.03
C VAL A 24 -17.27 -4.30 2.71
N ARG A 25 -17.40 -3.50 1.65
CA ARG A 25 -16.60 -3.63 0.42
C ARG A 25 -15.63 -2.47 0.36
N VAL A 26 -14.32 -2.75 0.23
CA VAL A 26 -13.25 -1.74 0.31
C VAL A 26 -13.50 -0.56 -0.63
N ILE A 27 -13.93 -0.83 -1.88
CA ILE A 27 -14.16 0.24 -2.86
C ILE A 27 -15.40 1.09 -2.58
N VAL A 28 -16.32 0.65 -1.73
CA VAL A 28 -17.56 1.39 -1.42
C VAL A 28 -17.47 2.05 -0.03
N SER A 29 -16.69 1.46 0.88
CA SER A 29 -16.72 1.82 2.29
C SER A 29 -15.89 3.06 2.68
N VAL A 30 -15.10 3.62 1.76
CA VAL A 30 -14.10 4.66 2.08
C VAL A 30 -14.54 6.09 1.72
N TRP A 31 -15.83 6.29 1.42
CA TRP A 31 -16.33 7.55 0.82
C TRP A 31 -17.29 8.33 1.71
N HIS A 32 -17.46 7.97 2.98
CA HIS A 32 -18.51 8.56 3.81
C HIS A 32 -18.14 9.95 4.36
N ASN A 33 -16.86 10.20 4.64
CA ASN A 33 -16.40 11.49 5.15
C ASN A 33 -14.97 11.82 4.69
N ALA A 34 -14.59 13.10 4.85
CA ALA A 34 -13.30 13.60 4.38
C ALA A 34 -12.09 12.85 4.97
N ALA A 35 -12.17 12.39 6.22
CA ALA A 35 -11.08 11.65 6.86
C ALA A 35 -10.94 10.25 6.26
N GLU A 36 -12.05 9.52 6.07
CA GLU A 36 -12.04 8.22 5.37
C GLU A 36 -11.55 8.35 3.93
N VAL A 37 -12.02 9.37 3.21
CA VAL A 37 -11.58 9.63 1.83
C VAL A 37 -10.08 9.88 1.79
N LEU A 38 -9.56 10.71 2.71
CA LEU A 38 -8.15 11.08 2.72
C LEU A 38 -7.23 9.95 3.18
N PHE A 39 -7.67 9.15 4.17
CA PHE A 39 -6.78 8.19 4.85
C PHE A 39 -7.06 6.72 4.52
N GLN A 40 -8.12 6.45 3.77
CA GLN A 40 -8.43 5.11 3.22
C GLN A 40 -8.69 5.19 1.71
N GLY A 41 -9.45 6.18 1.24
CA GLY A 41 -9.72 6.40 -0.18
C GLY A 41 -8.47 6.72 -1.01
N VAL A 42 -7.58 7.60 -0.53
CA VAL A 42 -6.30 7.87 -1.21
C VAL A 42 -5.42 6.61 -1.29
N PRO A 43 -5.18 5.86 -0.20
CA PRO A 43 -4.50 4.56 -0.28
C PRO A 43 -5.12 3.57 -1.26
N LEU A 44 -6.46 3.49 -1.32
CA LEU A 44 -7.17 2.69 -2.31
C LEU A 44 -6.84 3.13 -3.75
N LEU A 45 -6.92 4.43 -4.04
CA LEU A 45 -6.58 4.99 -5.35
C LEU A 45 -5.11 4.73 -5.71
N ILE A 46 -4.21 4.75 -4.72
CA ILE A 46 -2.80 4.38 -4.90
C ILE A 46 -2.66 2.90 -5.24
N GLY A 47 -3.42 2.03 -4.58
CA GLY A 47 -3.50 0.61 -4.92
C GLY A 47 -3.99 0.39 -6.36
N VAL A 48 -5.02 1.14 -6.79
CA VAL A 48 -5.48 1.14 -8.19
C VAL A 48 -4.36 1.62 -9.13
N ALA A 49 -3.63 2.68 -8.77
CA ALA A 49 -2.49 3.15 -9.55
C ALA A 49 -1.39 2.08 -9.68
N TYR A 50 -1.17 1.25 -8.66
CA TYR A 50 -0.26 0.10 -8.73
C TYR A 50 -0.77 -0.98 -9.69
N VAL A 51 -2.06 -1.32 -9.63
CA VAL A 51 -2.68 -2.29 -10.56
C VAL A 51 -2.55 -1.80 -12.00
N LEU A 52 -2.90 -0.54 -12.24
CA LEU A 52 -2.79 0.07 -13.56
C LEU A 52 -1.33 0.15 -14.01
N HIS A 53 -0.38 0.49 -13.12
CA HIS A 53 1.04 0.46 -13.44
C HIS A 53 1.49 -0.92 -13.92
N THR A 54 0.90 -1.98 -13.35
CA THR A 54 1.24 -3.37 -13.68
C THR A 54 0.72 -3.81 -15.04
N PHE A 55 -0.48 -3.38 -15.42
CA PHE A 55 -1.17 -3.87 -16.62
C PHE A 55 -1.25 -2.88 -17.79
N VAL A 56 -1.02 -1.59 -17.56
CA VAL A 56 -1.20 -0.53 -18.56
C VAL A 56 0.18 0.04 -18.97
N PRO A 57 0.77 -0.41 -20.09
CA PRO A 57 2.09 0.04 -20.53
C PRO A 57 2.23 1.55 -20.72
N PRO A 58 1.20 2.30 -21.19
CA PRO A 58 1.25 3.75 -21.20
C PRO A 58 1.49 4.37 -19.81
N LEU A 59 0.81 3.87 -18.78
CA LEU A 59 0.96 4.38 -17.41
C LEU A 59 2.33 4.00 -16.82
N ALA A 60 2.80 2.78 -17.08
CA ALA A 60 4.14 2.36 -16.67
C ALA A 60 5.23 3.28 -17.23
N ARG A 61 5.13 3.64 -18.52
CA ARG A 61 6.04 4.60 -19.17
C ARG A 61 5.94 6.01 -18.56
N PHE A 62 4.73 6.45 -18.23
CA PHE A 62 4.54 7.73 -17.52
C PHE A 62 5.23 7.73 -16.16
N HIS A 63 5.02 6.67 -15.35
CA HIS A 63 5.67 6.48 -14.05
C HIS A 63 7.20 6.45 -14.17
N GLN A 64 7.75 5.83 -15.22
CA GLN A 64 9.19 5.85 -15.46
C GLN A 64 9.71 7.26 -15.77
N ARG A 65 9.04 8.01 -16.67
CA ARG A 65 9.45 9.37 -17.05
C ARG A 65 9.35 10.37 -15.90
N ARG A 66 8.31 10.26 -15.06
CA ARG A 66 8.05 11.16 -13.93
C ARG A 66 8.52 10.58 -12.58
N GLY A 67 9.24 9.46 -12.61
CA GLY A 67 9.62 8.69 -11.43
C GLY A 67 10.23 9.50 -10.29
N PRO A 68 11.22 10.38 -10.53
CA PRO A 68 11.81 11.20 -9.48
C PRO A 68 10.82 12.12 -8.76
N ALA A 69 9.92 12.77 -9.50
CA ALA A 69 8.91 13.67 -8.96
C ALA A 69 7.82 12.89 -8.21
N LEU A 70 7.27 11.85 -8.85
CA LEU A 70 6.26 10.99 -8.24
C LEU A 70 6.78 10.32 -6.97
N HIS A 71 8.04 9.87 -6.96
CA HIS A 71 8.66 9.29 -5.78
C HIS A 71 8.70 10.28 -4.60
N GLY A 72 9.00 11.56 -4.85
CA GLY A 72 8.95 12.59 -3.82
C GLY A 72 7.53 12.79 -3.28
N VAL A 73 6.55 12.91 -4.17
CA VAL A 73 5.13 13.08 -3.81
C VAL A 73 4.61 11.89 -2.99
N PHE A 74 4.81 10.66 -3.44
CA PHE A 74 4.32 9.49 -2.70
C PHE A 74 5.05 9.26 -1.38
N ARG A 75 6.32 9.69 -1.27
CA ARG A 75 7.03 9.67 0.00
C ARG A 75 6.42 10.68 0.99
N MET A 76 6.04 11.87 0.52
CA MET A 76 5.29 12.83 1.33
C MET A 76 3.94 12.24 1.76
N VAL A 77 3.16 11.68 0.82
CA VAL A 77 1.86 11.04 1.12
C VAL A 77 2.02 9.94 2.17
N TYR A 78 3.05 9.10 2.04
CA TYR A 78 3.35 8.09 3.06
C TYR A 78 3.52 8.71 4.45
N PHE A 79 4.35 9.74 4.62
CA PHE A 79 4.54 10.35 5.94
C PHE A 79 3.29 11.05 6.49
N VAL A 80 2.44 11.62 5.62
CA VAL A 80 1.13 12.16 6.02
C VAL A 80 0.24 11.04 6.53
N LEU A 81 0.17 9.90 5.83
CA LEU A 81 -0.56 8.72 6.29
C LEU A 81 -0.02 8.22 7.62
N VAL A 82 1.30 8.09 7.78
CA VAL A 82 1.92 7.71 9.06
C VAL A 82 1.48 8.64 10.19
N GLY A 83 1.60 9.96 10.00
CA GLY A 83 1.21 10.94 11.01
C GLY A 83 -0.28 10.85 11.37
N ALA A 84 -1.14 10.70 10.38
CA ALA A 84 -2.59 10.58 10.59
C ALA A 84 -2.96 9.31 11.37
N TYR A 85 -2.41 8.15 10.99
CA TYR A 85 -2.67 6.89 11.68
C TYR A 85 -2.10 6.89 13.12
N VAL A 86 -0.93 7.48 13.35
CA VAL A 86 -0.39 7.65 14.71
C VAL A 86 -1.28 8.56 15.54
N ALA A 87 -1.66 9.73 15.01
CA ALA A 87 -2.46 10.70 15.75
C ALA A 87 -3.85 10.16 16.11
N THR A 88 -4.52 9.50 15.17
CA THR A 88 -5.85 8.91 15.37
C THR A 88 -5.83 7.74 16.35
N ALA A 89 -4.81 6.87 16.26
CA ALA A 89 -4.65 5.76 17.21
C ALA A 89 -4.28 6.26 18.62
N ALA A 90 -3.42 7.27 18.73
CA ALA A 90 -3.08 7.88 20.01
C ALA A 90 -4.29 8.58 20.67
N ALA A 91 -5.20 9.12 19.86
CA ALA A 91 -6.45 9.70 20.32
C ALA A 91 -7.53 8.67 20.67
N GLY A 92 -7.30 7.36 20.44
CA GLY A 92 -8.25 6.30 20.81
C GLY A 92 -9.59 6.38 20.07
N ARG A 93 -9.60 6.84 18.81
CA ARG A 93 -10.84 6.96 18.03
C ARG A 93 -11.46 5.58 17.77
N ALA A 94 -12.75 5.42 18.09
CA ALA A 94 -13.46 4.13 18.00
C ALA A 94 -13.53 3.57 16.57
N ASP A 95 -13.65 4.42 15.55
CA ASP A 95 -13.79 3.98 14.15
C ASP A 95 -12.44 3.72 13.45
N TRP A 96 -11.34 3.70 14.21
CA TRP A 96 -9.98 3.58 13.70
C TRP A 96 -9.27 2.36 14.28
N PRO A 97 -8.28 1.79 13.58
CA PRO A 97 -7.51 0.67 14.11
C PRO A 97 -6.82 1.06 15.42
N ALA A 98 -6.75 0.12 16.35
CA ALA A 98 -6.09 0.35 17.62
C ALA A 98 -4.57 0.62 17.44
N ALA A 99 -3.93 1.16 18.47
CA ALA A 99 -2.50 1.49 18.44
C ALA A 99 -1.60 0.30 18.08
N GLY A 100 -1.91 -0.91 18.56
CA GLY A 100 -1.14 -2.13 18.25
C GLY A 100 -1.07 -2.42 16.74
N PRO A 101 -2.22 -2.63 16.06
CA PRO A 101 -2.28 -2.80 14.60
C PRO A 101 -1.57 -1.69 13.81
N VAL A 102 -1.75 -0.43 14.22
CA VAL A 102 -1.08 0.71 13.58
C VAL A 102 0.43 0.60 13.72
N LEU A 103 0.96 0.34 14.91
CA LEU A 103 2.40 0.18 15.12
C LEU A 103 2.98 -0.94 14.25
N VAL A 104 2.30 -2.09 14.15
CA VAL A 104 2.74 -3.19 13.27
C VAL A 104 2.78 -2.75 11.81
N ALA A 105 1.75 -2.06 11.33
CA ALA A 105 1.70 -1.54 9.98
C ALA A 105 2.90 -0.61 9.70
N LEU A 106 3.16 0.33 10.60
CA LEU A 106 4.24 1.31 10.49
C LEU A 106 5.63 0.68 10.51
N VAL A 107 5.86 -0.32 11.37
CA VAL A 107 7.12 -1.06 11.40
C VAL A 107 7.36 -1.76 10.07
N ILE A 108 6.34 -2.44 9.52
CA ILE A 108 6.47 -3.17 8.26
C ILE A 108 6.70 -2.20 7.08
N THR A 109 5.85 -1.17 6.94
CA THR A 109 5.95 -0.22 5.82
C THR A 109 7.21 0.64 5.92
N GLY A 110 7.61 1.02 7.14
CA GLY A 110 8.85 1.74 7.41
C GLY A 110 10.09 0.90 7.10
N ALA A 111 10.10 -0.37 7.50
CA ALA A 111 11.17 -1.30 7.16
C ALA A 111 11.29 -1.50 5.65
N LEU A 112 10.17 -1.63 4.92
CA LEU A 112 10.16 -1.71 3.46
C LEU A 112 10.69 -0.43 2.80
N LEU A 113 10.29 0.74 3.30
CA LEU A 113 10.76 2.03 2.79
C LEU A 113 12.27 2.21 3.00
N TYR A 114 12.77 1.85 4.18
CA TYR A 114 14.19 1.88 4.52
C TYR A 114 14.97 0.87 3.67
N TRP A 115 14.47 -0.36 3.58
CA TRP A 115 15.06 -1.42 2.77
C TRP A 115 15.15 -1.03 1.28
N GLY A 116 14.17 -0.30 0.75
CA GLY A 116 14.21 0.20 -0.63
C GLY A 116 15.31 1.24 -0.89
N GLN A 117 15.86 1.91 0.12
CA GLN A 117 16.86 2.95 -0.08
C GLN A 117 18.14 2.39 -0.74
N GLY A 118 18.73 3.16 -1.65
CA GLY A 118 19.97 2.80 -2.36
C GLY A 118 19.84 1.65 -3.38
N ARG A 119 18.63 1.13 -3.64
CA ARG A 119 18.38 0.07 -4.62
C ARG A 119 17.64 0.63 -5.83
N GLY A 120 18.21 0.50 -7.03
CA GLY A 120 17.62 1.00 -8.27
C GLY A 120 17.38 2.52 -8.29
N THR A 121 16.84 3.00 -9.39
CA THR A 121 16.46 4.40 -9.56
C THR A 121 15.19 4.74 -8.76
N LYS A 122 14.88 6.03 -8.59
CA LYS A 122 13.60 6.47 -8.00
C LYS A 122 12.39 5.91 -8.75
N ALA A 123 12.50 5.76 -10.07
CA ALA A 123 11.47 5.16 -10.90
C ALA A 123 11.30 3.66 -10.61
N ASP A 124 12.39 2.91 -10.43
CA ASP A 124 12.33 1.48 -10.10
C ASP A 124 11.69 1.22 -8.74
N ARG A 125 11.90 2.15 -7.79
CA ARG A 125 11.33 2.07 -6.44
C ARG A 125 9.87 2.51 -6.33
N LEU A 126 9.36 3.22 -7.34
CA LEU A 126 8.03 3.82 -7.29
C LEU A 126 6.92 2.78 -7.07
N PRO A 127 6.89 1.61 -7.74
CA PRO A 127 5.82 0.63 -7.53
C PRO A 127 5.78 0.08 -6.11
N LEU A 128 6.96 -0.19 -5.51
CA LEU A 128 7.04 -0.56 -4.10
C LEU A 128 6.55 0.56 -3.17
N LEU A 129 6.84 1.82 -3.51
CA LEU A 129 6.37 2.97 -2.73
C LEU A 129 4.84 3.13 -2.76
N LEU A 130 4.19 2.82 -3.90
CA LEU A 130 2.73 2.79 -3.99
C LEU A 130 2.16 1.74 -3.02
N LEU A 131 2.74 0.53 -3.02
CA LEU A 131 2.36 -0.52 -2.08
C LEU A 131 2.61 -0.11 -0.63
N ILE A 132 3.73 0.53 -0.31
CA ILE A 132 4.03 1.05 1.04
C ILE A 132 2.95 2.03 1.52
N CYS A 133 2.46 2.93 0.65
CA CYS A 133 1.37 3.85 1.01
C CYS A 133 0.06 3.10 1.27
N GLY A 134 -0.29 2.14 0.41
CA GLY A 134 -1.45 1.26 0.61
C GLY A 134 -1.32 0.32 1.80
N GLY A 135 -0.09 -0.01 2.19
CA GLY A 135 0.23 -0.99 3.23
C GLY A 135 -0.17 -0.55 4.63
N VAL A 136 -0.15 0.76 4.93
CA VAL A 136 -0.50 1.30 6.25
C VAL A 136 -1.95 0.93 6.61
N PRO A 137 -2.99 1.34 5.85
CA PRO A 137 -4.36 0.88 6.08
C PRO A 137 -4.49 -0.63 5.97
N THR A 138 -3.90 -1.23 4.94
CA THR A 138 -4.09 -2.66 4.64
C THR A 138 -3.70 -3.53 5.83
N ILE A 139 -2.53 -3.30 6.42
CA ILE A 139 -2.04 -4.10 7.54
C ILE A 139 -2.82 -3.78 8.82
N ALA A 140 -3.06 -2.49 9.11
CA ALA A 140 -3.74 -2.08 10.33
C ALA A 140 -5.17 -2.63 10.39
N TYR A 141 -5.95 -2.45 9.32
CA TYR A 141 -7.32 -2.96 9.25
C TYR A 141 -7.36 -4.48 9.15
N PHE A 142 -6.40 -5.13 8.48
CA PHE A 142 -6.34 -6.59 8.47
C PHE A 142 -6.19 -7.17 9.88
N ILE A 143 -5.26 -6.64 10.67
CA ILE A 143 -5.03 -7.12 12.04
C ILE A 143 -6.25 -6.81 12.91
N GLU A 144 -6.83 -5.62 12.81
CA GLU A 144 -8.03 -5.23 13.58
C GLU A 144 -9.20 -6.17 13.27
N THR A 145 -9.54 -6.34 11.99
CA THR A 145 -10.66 -7.19 11.56
C THR A 145 -10.41 -8.67 11.85
N LEU A 146 -9.16 -9.13 11.76
CA LEU A 146 -8.78 -10.50 12.14
C LEU A 146 -8.98 -10.74 13.63
N ARG A 147 -8.54 -9.80 14.49
CA ARG A 147 -8.72 -9.88 15.95
C ARG A 147 -10.20 -9.87 16.35
N ALA A 148 -11.02 -9.14 15.60
CA ALA A 148 -12.47 -9.11 15.79
C ALA A 148 -13.20 -10.37 15.26
N GLY A 149 -12.51 -11.29 14.59
CA GLY A 149 -13.13 -12.48 13.98
C GLY A 149 -14.06 -12.14 12.80
N ALA A 150 -13.96 -10.94 12.24
CA ALA A 150 -14.88 -10.41 11.22
C ALA A 150 -14.29 -10.44 9.80
N LEU A 151 -13.14 -11.10 9.61
CA LEU A 151 -12.43 -11.09 8.34
C LEU A 151 -13.09 -12.03 7.32
N ALA A 152 -13.64 -11.45 6.25
CA ALA A 152 -14.26 -12.20 5.17
C ALA A 152 -13.25 -12.63 4.11
N TYR A 153 -13.70 -13.43 3.13
CA TYR A 153 -12.85 -13.93 2.04
C TYR A 153 -12.16 -12.82 1.25
N GLY A 154 -12.83 -11.68 1.02
CA GLY A 154 -12.22 -10.55 0.33
C GLY A 154 -11.06 -9.93 1.11
N GLY A 155 -11.11 -9.91 2.44
CA GLY A 155 -10.00 -9.46 3.28
C GLY A 155 -8.77 -10.35 3.16
N TRP A 156 -8.96 -11.67 3.09
CA TRP A 156 -7.88 -12.60 2.81
C TRP A 156 -7.28 -12.41 1.42
N VAL A 157 -8.13 -12.32 0.38
CA VAL A 157 -7.68 -12.14 -1.01
C VAL A 157 -6.91 -10.83 -1.17
N PHE A 158 -7.44 -9.74 -0.60
CA PHE A 158 -6.81 -8.42 -0.67
C PHE A 158 -5.44 -8.41 0.01
N THR A 159 -5.35 -8.89 1.25
CA THR A 159 -4.09 -8.90 2.00
C THR A 159 -3.07 -9.86 1.40
N ALA A 160 -3.49 -11.03 0.92
CA ALA A 160 -2.62 -11.94 0.19
C ALA A 160 -2.09 -11.29 -1.10
N GLY A 161 -2.97 -10.61 -1.85
CA GLY A 161 -2.58 -9.85 -3.04
C GLY A 161 -1.54 -8.77 -2.75
N TYR A 162 -1.73 -8.01 -1.66
CA TYR A 162 -0.75 -7.04 -1.17
C TYR A 162 0.61 -7.69 -0.88
N LEU A 163 0.64 -8.77 -0.10
CA LEU A 163 1.89 -9.45 0.27
C LEU A 163 2.61 -10.01 -0.96
N VAL A 164 1.88 -10.61 -1.89
CA VAL A 164 2.42 -11.15 -3.15
C VAL A 164 2.99 -10.02 -4.02
N ALA A 165 2.27 -8.91 -4.14
CA ALA A 165 2.74 -7.74 -4.90
C ALA A 165 4.02 -7.18 -4.29
N VAL A 166 4.07 -6.99 -2.96
CA VAL A 166 5.26 -6.51 -2.24
C VAL A 166 6.44 -7.46 -2.46
N ALA A 167 6.23 -8.77 -2.33
CA ALA A 167 7.28 -9.77 -2.57
C ALA A 167 7.82 -9.68 -4.00
N GLY A 168 6.94 -9.51 -4.99
CA GLY A 168 7.33 -9.33 -6.39
C GLY A 168 8.14 -8.06 -6.63
N GLU A 169 7.77 -6.94 -6.01
CA GLU A 169 8.52 -5.68 -6.10
C GLU A 169 9.87 -5.77 -5.38
N VAL A 170 9.92 -6.38 -4.20
CA VAL A 170 11.16 -6.63 -3.46
C VAL A 170 12.12 -7.51 -4.26
N GLN A 171 11.63 -8.59 -4.88
CA GLN A 171 12.44 -9.46 -5.75
C GLN A 171 12.98 -8.68 -6.96
N GLY A 172 12.14 -7.86 -7.60
CA GLY A 172 12.56 -7.01 -8.72
C GLY A 172 13.65 -6.01 -8.33
N LEU A 173 13.50 -5.35 -7.19
CA LEU A 173 14.47 -4.37 -6.68
C LEU A 173 15.76 -5.01 -6.17
N ARG A 174 15.71 -6.26 -5.68
CA ARG A 174 16.93 -7.00 -5.31
C ARG A 174 17.85 -7.24 -6.50
N ALA A 175 17.28 -7.44 -7.68
CA ALA A 175 18.02 -7.63 -8.92
C ALA A 175 18.52 -6.31 -9.53
N ALA A 176 18.06 -5.16 -9.03
CA ALA A 176 18.46 -3.86 -9.55
C ALA A 176 19.85 -3.43 -9.04
N PRO A 177 20.61 -2.64 -9.82
CA PRO A 177 21.89 -2.11 -9.38
C PRO A 177 21.76 -1.29 -8.09
N ARG A 178 22.74 -1.40 -7.19
CA ARG A 178 22.83 -0.49 -6.05
C ARG A 178 23.30 0.87 -6.54
N ILE A 179 22.59 1.92 -6.15
CA ILE A 179 22.98 3.30 -6.45
C ILE A 179 23.49 3.90 -5.14
N ALA A 180 24.80 4.15 -5.07
CA ALA A 180 25.36 4.98 -4.01
C ALA A 180 24.84 6.41 -4.21
N HIS A 181 24.20 6.98 -3.20
CA HIS A 181 24.02 8.43 -3.13
C HIS A 181 25.35 8.95 -2.56
N GLY A 182 26.28 9.29 -3.45
CA GLY A 182 27.48 10.04 -3.07
C GLY A 182 27.08 11.49 -2.81
N GLY A 183 27.40 11.99 -1.62
CA GLY A 183 27.07 13.33 -1.11
C GLY A 183 26.31 13.25 0.19
#